data_AF-A0A3B1K7C5-F1
#
_entry.id   AF-A0A3B1K7C5-F1
#
_cell.length_a   1.000
_cell.length_b   1.000
_cell.length_c   1.000
_cell.angle_alpha   90.00
_cell.angle_beta   90.00
_cell.angle_gamma   90.00
#
_symmetry.space_group_name_H-M   'P 1'
#
loop_
_entity.id
_entity.type
_entity.pdbx_description
1 polymer ?
#
loop_
_entity_poly.entity_id
_entity_poly.type
_entity_poly.pdbx_seq_one_letter_code
_entity_poly.pdbx_strand_id
1 'polypeptide(L)'
;MVWESGCVVIVMLTPLAENGTKQCHQYWPDEGSDLYHIYEFAPFSHIWCEDFLVRSFYLKNVQTNETRTVTQFHFLSWMDQSVPESARTLLDFRRCVPSSPVYSTDQKLGHTFSYLMRFLYFHDSLHCRFSLKHQNYE
;
A
#
# COMPACT_ATOMS: atom_id res chain seq x y z
N MET A 1 -3.01 13.33 -0.64
CA MET A 1 -3.44 12.41 0.43
C MET A 1 -2.30 11.79 1.26
N VAL A 2 -1.27 11.15 0.66
CA VAL A 2 -0.14 10.55 1.42
C VAL A 2 0.72 11.62 2.09
N TRP A 3 1.03 12.70 1.37
CA TRP A 3 1.86 13.80 1.86
C TRP A 3 1.21 14.57 3.03
N GLU A 4 -0.04 14.99 2.86
CA GLU A 4 -0.80 15.82 3.79
C GLU A 4 -1.17 15.06 5.07
N SER A 5 -1.31 13.72 4.98
CA SER A 5 -1.55 12.88 6.16
C SER A 5 -0.28 12.56 6.96
N GLY A 6 0.91 12.91 6.45
CA GLY A 6 2.18 12.50 7.06
C GLY A 6 2.42 10.99 6.97
N CYS A 7 1.69 10.29 6.10
CA CYS A 7 1.83 8.87 5.93
C CYS A 7 3.15 8.53 5.24
N VAL A 8 3.90 7.59 5.84
CA VAL A 8 5.19 7.10 5.33
C VAL A 8 5.15 5.60 5.00
N VAL A 9 4.00 4.95 5.20
CA VAL A 9 3.81 3.52 4.95
C VAL A 9 2.58 3.31 4.09
N ILE A 10 2.72 2.64 2.96
CA ILE A 10 1.60 2.21 2.13
C ILE A 10 1.47 0.69 2.22
N VAL A 11 0.26 0.17 2.44
CA VAL A 11 -0.02 -1.27 2.40
C VAL A 11 -0.95 -1.55 1.23
N MET A 12 -0.47 -2.35 0.28
CA MET A 12 -1.20 -2.82 -0.90
C MET A 12 -1.44 -4.32 -0.78
N LEU A 13 -2.69 -4.73 -0.82
CA LEU A 13 -3.09 -6.14 -0.63
C LEU A 13 -3.68 -6.75 -1.91
N THR A 14 -3.80 -5.94 -2.95
CA THR A 14 -4.40 -6.32 -4.22
C THR A 14 -3.32 -6.34 -5.28
N PRO A 15 -3.21 -7.39 -6.10
CA PRO A 15 -2.32 -7.37 -7.26
C PRO A 15 -2.74 -6.26 -8.25
N LEU A 16 -1.89 -5.96 -9.23
CA LEU A 16 -2.28 -5.03 -10.32
C LEU A 16 -3.37 -5.63 -11.22
N ALA A 17 -3.32 -6.94 -11.45
CA ALA A 17 -4.31 -7.69 -12.20
C ALA A 17 -4.51 -9.09 -11.60
N GLU A 18 -5.72 -9.61 -11.70
CA GLU A 18 -6.13 -10.94 -11.23
C GLU A 18 -7.09 -11.54 -12.26
N ASN A 19 -6.84 -12.77 -12.71
CA ASN A 19 -7.66 -13.46 -13.71
C ASN A 19 -7.92 -12.62 -14.98
N GLY A 20 -6.89 -11.91 -15.45
CA GLY A 20 -6.96 -11.02 -16.62
C GLY A 20 -7.71 -9.70 -16.38
N THR A 21 -8.27 -9.49 -15.19
CA THR A 21 -8.99 -8.27 -14.82
C THR A 21 -8.08 -7.33 -14.04
N LYS A 22 -8.00 -6.07 -14.48
CA LYS A 22 -7.24 -5.04 -13.77
C LYS A 22 -7.89 -4.72 -12.43
N GLN A 23 -7.14 -4.89 -11.35
CA GLN A 23 -7.58 -4.60 -9.99
C GLN A 23 -7.06 -3.22 -9.57
N CYS A 24 -5.76 -2.95 -9.72
CA CYS A 24 -5.18 -1.70 -9.27
C CYS A 24 -4.40 -0.99 -10.39
N HIS A 25 -4.49 0.33 -10.42
CA HIS A 25 -3.55 1.13 -11.22
C HIS A 25 -2.23 1.22 -10.48
N GLN A 26 -1.15 0.93 -11.19
CA GLN A 26 0.18 1.26 -10.74
C GLN A 26 0.31 2.78 -10.64
N TYR A 27 0.65 3.26 -9.44
CA TYR A 27 0.79 4.69 -9.12
C TYR A 27 2.24 5.05 -8.75
N TRP A 28 3.16 4.11 -8.97
CA TRP A 28 4.57 4.27 -8.73
C TRP A 28 5.34 3.98 -10.03
N PRO A 29 6.45 4.69 -10.29
CA PRO A 29 7.38 4.36 -11.35
C PRO A 29 8.18 3.11 -10.99
N ASP A 30 8.51 2.29 -12.00
CA ASP A 30 9.49 1.21 -11.84
C ASP A 30 10.93 1.72 -12.02
N GLU A 31 11.13 2.76 -12.85
CA GLU A 31 12.42 3.41 -13.11
C GLU A 31 12.25 4.94 -13.24
N GLY A 32 13.31 5.70 -12.95
CA GLY A 32 13.30 7.16 -13.08
C GLY A 32 12.49 7.86 -11.98
N SER A 33 11.80 8.95 -12.30
CA SER A 33 10.86 9.59 -11.39
C SER A 33 9.58 9.99 -12.12
N ASP A 34 8.46 9.89 -11.43
CA ASP A 34 7.15 10.37 -11.90
C ASP A 34 6.76 11.64 -11.14
N LEU A 35 6.24 12.64 -11.84
CA LEU A 35 5.69 13.84 -11.23
C LEU A 35 4.16 13.75 -11.17
N TYR A 36 3.62 13.60 -9.97
CA TYR A 36 2.19 13.65 -9.69
C TYR A 36 1.84 15.03 -9.10
N HIS A 37 1.37 15.93 -9.94
CA HIS A 37 1.12 17.33 -9.58
C HIS A 37 2.40 18.03 -9.10
N ILE A 38 2.54 18.30 -7.79
CA ILE A 38 3.73 18.92 -7.18
C ILE A 38 4.60 17.90 -6.45
N TYR A 39 4.27 16.62 -6.55
CA TYR A 39 4.93 15.54 -5.85
C TYR A 39 5.74 14.69 -6.81
N GLU A 40 7.05 14.79 -6.73
CA GLU A 40 7.96 13.91 -7.46
C GLU A 40 8.16 12.63 -6.66
N PHE A 41 8.00 11.50 -7.33
CA PHE A 41 8.07 10.18 -6.75
C PHE A 41 9.17 9.38 -7.45
N ALA A 42 10.19 8.96 -6.72
CA ALA A 42 11.34 8.24 -7.26
C ALA A 42 11.56 6.91 -6.51
N PRO A 43 11.82 5.79 -7.21
CA PRO A 43 12.16 4.52 -6.58
C PRO A 43 13.56 4.62 -5.99
N PHE A 44 13.69 4.14 -4.76
CA PHE A 44 14.97 4.10 -4.05
C PHE A 44 15.48 2.67 -3.90
N SER A 45 14.60 1.74 -3.54
CA SER A 45 14.95 0.33 -3.39
C SER A 45 13.72 -0.57 -3.41
N HIS A 46 13.92 -1.85 -3.67
CA HIS A 46 12.92 -2.85 -3.42
C HIS A 46 13.54 -4.18 -2.97
N ILE A 47 12.80 -4.92 -2.14
CA ILE A 47 13.19 -6.23 -1.62
C ILE A 47 12.02 -7.18 -1.82
N TRP A 48 12.31 -8.31 -2.47
CA TRP A 48 11.38 -9.41 -2.62
C TRP A 48 11.47 -10.35 -1.43
N CYS A 49 10.30 -10.72 -0.90
CA CYS A 49 10.10 -11.87 -0.05
C CYS A 49 9.19 -12.86 -0.79
N GLU A 50 9.07 -14.08 -0.27
CA GLU A 50 8.26 -15.13 -0.89
C GLU A 50 6.81 -14.68 -1.14
N ASP A 51 6.23 -13.95 -0.18
CA ASP A 51 4.81 -13.57 -0.21
C ASP A 51 4.52 -12.08 -0.40
N PHE A 52 5.54 -11.23 -0.35
CA PHE A 52 5.37 -9.78 -0.44
C PHE A 52 6.60 -9.07 -1.00
N LEU A 53 6.35 -7.89 -1.53
CA LEU A 53 7.36 -6.99 -2.07
C LEU A 53 7.35 -5.69 -1.26
N VAL A 54 8.52 -5.30 -0.78
CA VAL A 54 8.71 -4.02 -0.10
C VAL A 54 9.40 -3.07 -1.07
N ARG A 55 8.80 -1.90 -1.33
CA ARG A 55 9.39 -0.83 -2.15
C ARG A 55 9.60 0.41 -1.29
N SER A 56 10.76 1.04 -1.38
CA SER A 56 11.04 2.33 -0.77
C SER A 56 11.12 3.40 -1.85
N PHE A 57 10.49 4.54 -1.58
CA PHE A 57 10.40 5.65 -2.51
C PHE A 57 10.82 6.95 -1.82
N TYR A 58 11.42 7.84 -2.59
CA TYR A 58 11.50 9.24 -2.22
C TYR A 58 10.29 9.97 -2.76
N LEU A 59 9.55 10.59 -1.85
CA LEU A 59 8.46 11.51 -2.15
C LEU A 59 8.94 12.93 -1.87
N LYS A 60 9.09 13.73 -2.91
CA LYS A 60 9.55 15.11 -2.82
C LYS A 60 8.42 16.06 -3.18
N ASN A 61 8.18 17.06 -2.33
CA ASN A 61 7.38 18.21 -2.70
C ASN A 61 8.28 19.21 -3.42
N VAL A 62 8.06 19.43 -4.72
CA VAL A 62 8.94 20.29 -5.53
C VAL A 62 8.80 21.78 -5.22
N GLN A 63 7.70 22.19 -4.58
CA GLN A 63 7.48 23.59 -4.18
C GLN A 63 8.24 23.92 -2.90
N THR A 64 8.23 23.01 -1.91
CA THR A 64 8.91 23.23 -0.61
C THR A 64 10.31 22.63 -0.56
N ASN A 65 10.68 21.79 -1.53
CA ASN A 65 11.88 20.93 -1.54
C ASN A 65 11.99 19.94 -0.36
N GLU A 66 10.92 19.79 0.42
CA GLU A 66 10.87 18.76 1.46
C GLU A 66 10.80 17.38 0.82
N THR A 67 11.54 16.42 1.39
CA THR A 67 11.56 15.03 0.92
C THR A 67 11.25 14.09 2.08
N ARG A 68 10.49 13.04 1.79
CA ARG A 68 10.13 11.98 2.74
C ARG A 68 10.37 10.62 2.12
N THR A 69 10.81 9.66 2.92
CA THR A 69 10.85 8.26 2.51
C THR A 69 9.48 7.63 2.77
N VAL A 70 8.90 7.03 1.73
CA VAL A 70 7.65 6.28 1.81
C VAL A 70 7.94 4.83 1.48
N THR A 71 7.50 3.90 2.33
CA THR A 71 7.67 2.47 2.14
C THR A 71 6.34 1.83 1.80
N GLN A 72 6.24 1.21 0.62
CA GLN A 72 5.10 0.40 0.23
C GLN A 72 5.38 -1.07 0.53
N PHE A 73 4.46 -1.70 1.24
CA PHE A 73 4.38 -3.14 1.43
C PHE A 73 3.29 -3.69 0.54
N HIS A 74 3.66 -4.48 -0.46
CA HIS A 74 2.75 -5.07 -1.43
C HIS A 74 2.67 -6.57 -1.20
N PHE A 75 1.55 -7.02 -0.65
CA PHE A 75 1.28 -8.44 -0.40
C PHE A 75 0.78 -9.09 -1.69
N LEU A 76 1.53 -10.09 -2.19
CA LEU A 76 1.32 -10.67 -3.53
C LEU A 76 0.61 -12.02 -3.47
N SER A 77 0.77 -12.78 -2.39
CA SER A 77 0.18 -14.12 -2.25
C SER A 77 -1.32 -14.11 -1.96
N TRP A 78 -1.97 -12.94 -1.92
CA TRP A 78 -3.44 -12.84 -1.80
C TRP A 78 -4.12 -12.90 -3.16
N MET A 79 -3.98 -14.05 -3.82
CA MET A 79 -4.67 -14.36 -5.07
C MET A 79 -5.91 -15.24 -4.75
N ASP A 80 -7.05 -14.96 -5.38
CA ASP A 80 -8.30 -15.75 -5.41
C ASP A 80 -9.37 -15.62 -4.30
N GLN A 81 -9.58 -14.43 -3.73
CA GLN A 81 -10.70 -14.11 -2.79
C GLN A 81 -10.82 -15.02 -1.54
N SER A 82 -9.96 -16.02 -1.41
CA SER A 82 -9.87 -16.91 -0.27
C SER A 82 -9.06 -16.24 0.84
N VAL A 83 -9.32 -16.66 2.07
CA VAL A 83 -8.44 -16.32 3.19
C VAL A 83 -7.12 -17.06 2.97
N PRO A 84 -5.94 -16.43 3.13
CA PRO A 84 -4.66 -17.11 3.07
C PRO A 84 -4.71 -18.37 3.93
N GLU A 85 -4.25 -19.49 3.37
CA GLU A 85 -4.30 -20.80 4.06
C GLU A 85 -3.60 -20.77 5.43
N SER A 86 -2.68 -19.82 5.61
CA SER A 86 -1.99 -19.56 6.86
C SER A 86 -2.12 -18.11 7.29
N ALA A 87 -2.70 -17.90 8.47
CA ALA A 87 -2.67 -16.61 9.17
C ALA A 87 -1.25 -16.17 9.54
N ARG A 88 -0.27 -17.09 9.52
CA ARG A 88 1.13 -16.81 9.86
C ARG A 88 1.76 -15.80 8.90
N THR A 89 1.53 -15.95 7.61
CA THR A 89 2.08 -15.05 6.59
C THR A 89 1.57 -13.61 6.75
N LEU A 90 0.28 -13.46 7.09
CA LEU A 90 -0.32 -12.16 7.43
C LEU A 90 0.27 -11.55 8.71
N LEU A 91 0.52 -12.38 9.73
CA LEU A 91 1.13 -11.93 10.98
C LEU A 91 2.60 -11.53 10.81
N ASP A 92 3.36 -12.29 10.01
CA ASP A 92 4.76 -11.97 9.70
C ASP A 92 4.84 -10.67 8.87
N PHE A 93 3.95 -10.50 7.89
CA PHE A 93 3.79 -9.24 7.17
C PHE A 93 3.46 -8.07 8.11
N ARG A 94 2.51 -8.24 9.04
CA ARG A 94 2.16 -7.22 10.03
C ARG A 94 3.35 -6.84 10.92
N ARG A 95 4.20 -7.79 11.32
CA ARG A 95 5.40 -7.52 12.12
C ARG A 95 6.45 -6.70 11.37
N CYS A 96 6.49 -6.81 10.04
CA CYS A 96 7.37 -5.98 9.20
C CYS A 96 6.84 -4.55 9.02
N VAL A 97 5.53 -4.33 9.18
CA VAL A 97 4.92 -3.00 9.05
C VAL A 97 5.09 -2.22 10.36
N PRO A 98 5.81 -1.09 10.37
CA PRO A 98 6.04 -0.30 11.57
C PRO A 98 4.73 0.35 12.06
N SER A 99 4.66 0.72 13.33
CA SER A 99 3.48 1.33 13.98
C SER A 99 3.12 2.75 13.49
N SER A 100 3.81 3.25 12.46
CA SER A 100 3.61 4.55 11.82
C SER A 100 2.22 4.68 11.17
N PRO A 101 1.75 5.90 10.86
CA PRO A 101 0.52 6.09 10.10
C PRO A 101 0.59 5.37 8.75
N VAL A 102 -0.36 4.46 8.50
CA VAL A 102 -0.43 3.63 7.30
C VAL A 102 -1.55 4.09 6.38
N TYR A 103 -1.26 4.09 5.08
CA TYR A 103 -2.23 4.28 4.02
C TYR A 103 -2.50 2.94 3.32
N SER A 104 -3.77 2.56 3.13
CA SER A 104 -4.13 1.31 2.47
C SER A 104 -4.82 1.56 1.13
N THR A 105 -4.44 0.79 0.09
CA THR A 105 -5.01 0.88 -1.26
C THR A 105 -6.10 -0.16 -1.54
N ASP A 106 -6.64 -0.79 -0.49
CA ASP A 106 -7.51 -1.96 -0.62
C ASP A 106 -8.81 -1.69 -1.42
N GLN A 107 -9.02 -2.48 -2.47
CA GLN A 107 -10.28 -2.55 -3.22
C GLN A 107 -11.07 -3.83 -2.91
N LYS A 108 -10.49 -4.84 -2.25
CA LYS A 108 -11.14 -6.11 -1.90
C LYS A 108 -11.89 -6.02 -0.56
N LEU A 109 -12.73 -5.00 -0.39
CA LEU A 109 -13.55 -4.87 0.82
C LEU A 109 -14.84 -5.70 0.74
N GLY A 110 -14.70 -7.00 1.00
CA GLY A 110 -15.81 -7.84 1.48
C GLY A 110 -15.95 -7.75 3.01
N HIS A 111 -17.19 -7.84 3.53
CA HIS A 111 -17.52 -7.58 4.95
C HIS A 111 -16.69 -8.35 5.99
N THR A 112 -16.26 -9.59 5.71
CA THR A 112 -15.44 -10.41 6.63
C THR A 112 -13.99 -9.91 6.75
N PHE A 113 -13.51 -9.24 5.71
CA PHE A 113 -12.11 -8.84 5.54
C PHE A 113 -11.77 -7.54 6.27
N SER A 114 -12.76 -6.64 6.33
CA SER A 114 -12.70 -5.42 7.17
C SER A 114 -12.33 -5.77 8.61
N TYR A 115 -12.89 -6.85 9.17
CA TYR A 115 -12.66 -7.22 10.57
C TYR A 115 -11.25 -7.76 10.83
N LEU A 116 -10.69 -8.60 9.95
CA LEU A 116 -9.35 -9.15 10.13
C LEU A 116 -8.28 -8.06 9.96
N MET A 117 -8.43 -7.18 8.96
CA MET A 117 -7.55 -6.02 8.77
C MET A 117 -7.73 -4.97 9.88
N ARG A 118 -8.95 -4.80 10.42
CA ARG A 118 -9.18 -4.00 11.63
C ARG A 118 -8.49 -4.61 12.85
N PHE A 119 -8.50 -5.93 12.98
CA PHE A 119 -7.81 -6.61 14.07
C PHE A 119 -6.28 -6.52 13.95
N LEU A 120 -5.74 -6.65 12.74
CA LEU A 120 -4.29 -6.60 12.50
C LEU A 120 -3.72 -5.18 12.52
N TYR A 121 -4.39 -4.19 11.91
CA TYR A 121 -3.85 -2.84 11.72
C TYR A 121 -4.46 -1.76 12.63
N PHE A 122 -5.70 -1.94 13.15
CA PHE A 122 -6.42 -0.87 13.83
C PHE A 122 -6.37 -0.92 15.36
N HIS A 123 -5.90 -2.01 15.98
CA HIS A 123 -5.86 -2.06 17.44
C HIS A 123 -4.72 -1.21 18.04
N ASP A 124 -3.63 -0.96 17.30
CA ASP A 124 -2.47 -0.19 17.79
C ASP A 124 -2.18 1.11 17.03
N SER A 125 -2.78 1.35 15.86
CA SER A 125 -2.53 2.54 15.05
C SER A 125 -3.82 3.34 14.85
N LEU A 126 -4.05 4.30 15.75
CA LEU A 126 -5.26 5.15 15.81
C LEU A 126 -5.50 6.06 14.57
N HIS A 127 -4.70 5.95 13.50
CA HIS A 127 -4.72 6.89 12.37
C HIS A 127 -4.61 6.27 10.96
N CYS A 128 -5.06 5.04 10.76
CA CYS A 128 -5.24 4.51 9.38
C CYS A 128 -6.37 5.27 8.65
N ARG A 129 -6.05 5.92 7.53
CA ARG A 129 -7.03 6.60 6.65
C ARG A 129 -7.26 5.77 5.39
N PHE A 130 -8.48 5.26 5.21
CA PHE A 130 -8.91 4.60 3.98
C PHE A 130 -9.28 5.64 2.92
N SER A 131 -8.93 5.36 1.66
CA SER A 131 -9.51 6.05 0.51
C SER A 131 -10.17 5.01 -0.39
N LEU A 132 -11.50 4.96 -0.34
CA LEU A 132 -12.29 4.31 -1.37
C LEU A 132 -12.12 5.16 -2.63
N LYS A 133 -11.31 4.70 -3.60
CA LYS A 133 -11.34 5.30 -4.93
C LYS A 133 -12.73 5.03 -5.50
N HIS A 134 -13.59 6.04 -5.48
CA HIS A 134 -14.74 6.11 -6.37
C HIS A 134 -14.20 5.99 -7.81
N GLN A 135 -14.41 4.83 -8.43
CA GLN A 135 -14.29 4.66 -9.87
C GLN A 135 -15.42 5.48 -10.50
N ASN A 136 -15.11 6.71 -10.91
CA ASN A 136 -15.88 7.36 -11.96
C ASN A 136 -15.36 6.79 -13.29
N TYR A 137 -16.23 6.03 -13.94
CA TYR A 137 -16.09 5.62 -15.33
C TYR A 137 -16.35 6.85 -16.21
N GLU A 138 -15.36 7.24 -17.00
CA GLU A 138 -15.55 7.77 -18.37
C GLU A 138 -14.58 7.02 -19.29
#